data_AF-A0A7L2K209-F1
#
_entry.id   AF-A0A7L2K209-F1
#
_cell.length_a   1.000
_cell.length_b   1.000
_cell.length_c   1.000
_cell.angle_alpha   90.00
_cell.angle_beta   90.00
_cell.angle_gamma   90.00
#
_symmetry.space_group_name_H-M   'P 1'
#
loop_
_entity.id
_entity.type
_entity.pdbx_description
1 polymer ?
#
loop_
_entity_poly.entity_id
_entity_poly.type
_entity_poly.pdbx_seq_one_letter_code
_entity_poly.pdbx_strand_id
1 'polypeptide(L)'
;VHLHSADLFMTLVSELQHLSLEALRTLWQRSSFKCRDNWQALIDALPSCATEACVVLMKDLITSGEVEEDKVEYFFWSFTFIPNPTSGMTESLAPLLKSLRASQSCFLGVTALVHRFCSAHSSCDVVPAVQSVMKTLGEFLGGNCTVQDSEHLSKMQLVLKAIRNAGLAATSLALALNPCAALKSHPMEICLAAVQAFCHIPCLVRVSDLLPQVTD
;
A
#
# COMPACT_ATOMS: atom_id res chain seq x y z
N VAL A 1 -17.72 -7.03 25.28
CA VAL A 1 -16.47 -7.74 24.96
C VAL A 1 -15.76 -8.03 26.28
N HIS A 2 -15.64 -9.29 26.68
CA HIS A 2 -15.02 -9.68 27.95
C HIS A 2 -13.49 -9.50 27.87
N LEU A 3 -12.85 -8.86 28.86
CA LEU A 3 -11.39 -8.66 28.93
C LEU A 3 -10.60 -9.94 28.60
N HIS A 4 -11.05 -11.09 29.11
CA HIS A 4 -10.41 -12.39 28.90
C HIS A 4 -10.29 -12.79 27.41
N SER A 5 -11.24 -12.39 26.57
CA SER A 5 -11.19 -12.66 25.13
C SER A 5 -10.14 -11.81 24.42
N ALA A 6 -9.88 -10.59 24.91
CA ALA A 6 -8.85 -9.72 24.36
C ALA A 6 -7.44 -10.24 24.72
N ASP A 7 -7.26 -10.72 25.95
CA ASP A 7 -5.98 -11.31 26.40
C ASP A 7 -5.60 -12.55 25.58
N LEU A 8 -6.57 -13.44 25.33
CA LEU A 8 -6.37 -14.62 24.49
C LEU A 8 -6.03 -14.24 23.04
N PHE A 9 -6.69 -13.22 22.50
CA PHE A 9 -6.40 -12.72 21.15
C PHE A 9 -4.99 -12.14 21.05
N MET A 10 -4.59 -11.31 22.01
CA MET A 10 -3.22 -10.75 22.03
C MET A 10 -2.16 -11.83 22.22
N THR A 11 -2.46 -12.87 23.01
CA THR A 11 -1.59 -14.05 23.15
C THR A 11 -1.43 -14.75 21.80
N LEU A 12 -2.53 -15.01 21.08
CA LEU A 12 -2.48 -15.59 19.73
C LEU A 12 -1.63 -14.73 18.78
N VAL A 13 -1.85 -13.41 18.74
CA VAL A 13 -1.05 -12.49 17.91
C VAL A 13 0.44 -12.59 18.22
N SER A 14 0.80 -12.62 19.51
CA SER A 14 2.20 -12.77 19.95
C SER A 14 2.80 -14.09 19.50
N GLU A 15 2.06 -15.21 19.60
CA GLU A 15 2.55 -16.51 19.13
C GLU A 15 2.77 -16.51 17.61
N LEU A 16 1.85 -15.93 16.84
CA LEU A 16 1.96 -15.83 15.38
C LEU A 16 3.19 -15.03 14.94
N GLN A 17 3.61 -14.01 15.70
CA GLN A 17 4.80 -13.20 15.40
C GLN A 17 6.09 -14.02 15.40
N HIS A 18 6.14 -15.13 16.13
CA HIS A 18 7.33 -15.97 16.24
C HIS A 18 7.36 -17.13 15.22
N LEU A 19 6.30 -17.32 14.43
CA LEU A 19 6.22 -18.41 13.47
C LEU A 19 6.86 -18.05 12.13
N SER A 20 7.53 -19.05 11.54
CA SER A 20 7.98 -18.97 10.14
C SER A 20 6.79 -19.04 9.18
N LEU A 21 6.98 -18.61 7.94
CA LEU A 21 5.96 -18.74 6.89
C LEU A 21 5.50 -20.20 6.69
N GLU A 22 6.42 -21.17 6.77
CA GLU A 22 6.08 -22.60 6.67
C GLU A 22 5.23 -23.09 7.85
N ALA A 23 5.57 -22.65 9.06
CA ALA A 23 4.80 -22.96 10.26
C ALA A 23 3.39 -22.33 10.19
N LEU A 24 3.28 -21.08 9.74
CA LEU A 24 2.00 -20.39 9.53
C LEU A 24 1.13 -21.09 8.48
N ARG A 25 1.72 -21.52 7.35
CA ARG A 25 1.00 -22.31 6.34
C ARG A 25 0.51 -23.63 6.90
N THR A 26 1.34 -24.33 7.66
CA THR A 26 0.96 -25.58 8.32
C THR A 26 -0.18 -25.37 9.33
N LEU A 27 -0.11 -24.27 10.10
CA LEU A 27 -1.15 -23.89 11.05
C LEU A 27 -2.47 -23.56 10.34
N TRP A 28 -2.41 -22.81 9.24
CA TRP A 28 -3.59 -22.52 8.41
C TRP A 28 -4.24 -23.80 7.91
N GLN A 29 -3.47 -24.70 7.26
CA GLN A 29 -4.00 -25.96 6.72
C GLN A 29 -4.66 -26.85 7.77
N ARG A 30 -4.14 -26.85 9.01
CA ARG A 30 -4.73 -27.60 10.12
C ARG A 30 -5.99 -26.95 10.67
N SER A 31 -6.05 -25.62 10.66
CA SER A 31 -7.13 -24.83 11.27
C SER A 31 -8.30 -24.58 10.32
N SER A 32 -8.03 -24.42 9.01
CA SER A 32 -9.02 -24.20 7.95
C SER A 32 -9.78 -25.46 7.58
N PHE A 33 -9.36 -26.62 8.10
CA PHE A 33 -10.09 -27.86 7.94
C PHE A 33 -11.49 -27.74 8.58
N LYS A 34 -12.52 -27.85 7.74
CA LYS A 34 -13.94 -27.52 8.00
C LYS A 34 -14.60 -28.17 9.23
N CYS A 35 -13.95 -29.11 9.90
CA CYS A 35 -14.53 -29.81 11.05
C CYS A 35 -14.32 -29.08 12.40
N ARG A 36 -13.60 -27.94 12.46
CA ARG A 36 -13.24 -27.31 13.75
C ARG A 36 -13.58 -25.83 13.94
N ASP A 37 -14.12 -25.11 12.95
CA ASP A 37 -14.54 -23.69 13.05
C ASP A 37 -13.58 -22.70 13.77
N ASN A 38 -12.30 -23.05 13.93
CA ASN A 38 -11.31 -22.25 14.66
C ASN A 38 -10.51 -21.31 13.75
N TRP A 39 -10.75 -21.35 12.44
CA TRP A 39 -10.01 -20.55 11.47
C TRP A 39 -10.29 -19.05 11.60
N GLN A 40 -11.46 -18.67 12.14
CA GLN A 40 -11.88 -17.28 12.26
C GLN A 40 -10.95 -16.46 13.16
N ALA A 41 -10.58 -17.00 14.33
CA ALA A 41 -9.65 -16.32 15.23
C ALA A 41 -8.25 -16.17 14.61
N LEU A 42 -7.83 -17.16 13.81
CA LEU A 42 -6.55 -17.13 13.11
C LEU A 42 -6.53 -16.07 12.00
N ILE A 43 -7.54 -16.05 11.12
CA ILE A 43 -7.61 -15.06 10.05
C ILE A 43 -7.73 -13.63 10.61
N ASP A 44 -8.42 -13.46 11.74
CA ASP A 44 -8.57 -12.16 12.41
C ASP A 44 -7.27 -11.68 13.07
N ALA A 45 -6.44 -12.61 13.55
CA ALA A 45 -5.16 -12.30 14.18
C ALA A 45 -4.02 -12.03 13.18
N LEU A 46 -4.06 -12.63 11.99
CA LEU A 46 -2.99 -12.50 10.98
C LEU A 46 -2.69 -11.03 10.58
N PRO A 47 -3.68 -10.14 10.36
CA PRO A 47 -3.43 -8.72 10.13
C PRO A 47 -2.70 -8.02 11.29
N SER A 48 -2.97 -8.43 12.53
CA SER A 48 -2.38 -7.82 13.74
C SER A 48 -0.97 -8.33 14.06
N CYS A 49 -0.58 -9.47 13.48
CA CYS A 49 0.75 -10.06 13.68
C CYS A 49 1.88 -9.15 13.18
N ALA A 50 1.67 -8.36 12.11
CA ALA A 50 2.62 -7.35 11.61
C ALA A 50 4.03 -7.88 11.25
N THR A 51 4.20 -9.17 10.97
CA THR A 51 5.45 -9.74 10.43
C THR A 51 5.35 -9.99 8.93
N GLU A 52 6.50 -10.07 8.26
CA GLU A 52 6.55 -10.35 6.83
C GLU A 52 5.91 -11.70 6.49
N ALA A 53 6.12 -12.71 7.32
CA ALA A 53 5.53 -14.04 7.13
C ALA A 53 4.00 -14.01 7.17
N CYS A 54 3.40 -13.24 8.08
CA CYS A 54 1.94 -13.08 8.15
C CYS A 54 1.40 -12.30 6.94
N VAL A 55 2.09 -11.25 6.50
CA VAL A 55 1.72 -10.48 5.29
C VAL A 55 1.74 -11.39 4.06
N VAL A 56 2.80 -12.18 3.90
CA VAL A 56 2.93 -13.12 2.76
C VAL A 56 1.84 -14.19 2.81
N LEU A 57 1.55 -14.78 3.98
CA LEU A 57 0.45 -15.74 4.11
C LEU A 57 -0.89 -15.10 3.73
N MET A 58 -1.22 -13.93 4.29
CA MET A 58 -2.48 -13.24 3.97
C MET A 58 -2.60 -12.93 2.48
N LYS A 59 -1.53 -12.45 1.86
CA LYS A 59 -1.48 -12.23 0.41
C LYS A 59 -1.75 -13.52 -0.37
N ASP A 60 -1.18 -14.65 0.05
CA ASP A 60 -1.40 -15.95 -0.62
C ASP A 60 -2.88 -16.37 -0.50
N LEU A 61 -3.49 -16.22 0.67
CA LEU A 61 -4.90 -16.54 0.93
C LEU A 61 -5.86 -15.62 0.15
N ILE A 62 -5.54 -14.33 0.04
CA ILE A 62 -6.30 -13.37 -0.79
C ILE A 62 -6.22 -13.78 -2.27
N THR A 63 -5.04 -14.19 -2.72
CA THR A 63 -4.82 -14.58 -4.12
C THR A 63 -5.52 -15.90 -4.46
N SER A 64 -5.62 -16.83 -3.51
CA SER A 64 -6.38 -18.09 -3.68
C SER A 64 -7.89 -17.92 -3.54
N GLY A 65 -8.37 -16.77 -3.07
CA GLY A 65 -9.80 -16.51 -2.85
C GLY A 65 -10.35 -17.23 -1.61
N GLU A 66 -9.48 -17.57 -0.65
CA GLU A 66 -9.85 -18.23 0.62
C GLU A 66 -10.31 -17.23 1.70
N VAL A 67 -10.33 -15.93 1.40
CA VAL A 67 -10.60 -14.86 2.36
C VAL A 67 -11.79 -14.02 1.91
N GLU A 68 -12.72 -13.76 2.83
CA GLU A 68 -13.89 -12.91 2.61
C GLU A 68 -13.50 -11.43 2.45
N GLU A 69 -14.28 -10.68 1.66
CA GLU A 69 -13.94 -9.32 1.24
C GLU A 69 -13.73 -8.35 2.42
N ASP A 70 -14.53 -8.45 3.48
CA ASP A 70 -14.41 -7.64 4.70
C ASP A 70 -13.07 -7.89 5.42
N LYS A 71 -12.62 -9.15 5.45
CA LYS A 71 -11.31 -9.54 6.02
C LYS A 71 -10.16 -9.06 5.15
N VAL A 72 -10.33 -9.07 3.83
CA VAL A 72 -9.35 -8.49 2.89
C VAL A 72 -9.21 -6.99 3.11
N GLU A 73 -10.32 -6.26 3.25
CA GLU A 73 -10.32 -4.82 3.54
C GLU A 73 -9.63 -4.53 4.87
N TYR A 74 -9.97 -5.27 5.94
CA TYR A 74 -9.33 -5.12 7.25
C TYR A 74 -7.82 -5.40 7.21
N PHE A 75 -7.39 -6.41 6.44
CA PHE A 75 -5.97 -6.70 6.24
C PHE A 75 -5.21 -5.50 5.68
N PHE A 76 -5.71 -4.86 4.63
CA PHE A 76 -5.03 -3.69 4.07
C PHE A 76 -5.05 -2.48 5.00
N TRP A 77 -6.12 -2.27 5.77
CA TRP A 77 -6.17 -1.21 6.78
C TRP A 77 -5.20 -1.42 7.93
N SER A 78 -4.91 -2.68 8.27
CA SER A 78 -3.97 -3.03 9.34
C SER A 78 -2.54 -2.54 9.10
N PHE A 79 -2.15 -2.28 7.85
CA PHE A 79 -0.79 -1.84 7.50
C PHE A 79 -0.40 -0.51 8.14
N THR A 80 -1.38 0.33 8.47
CA THR A 80 -1.17 1.58 9.23
C THR A 80 -0.62 1.32 10.64
N PHE A 81 -0.75 0.11 11.16
CA PHE A 81 -0.27 -0.30 12.48
C PHE A 81 1.04 -1.10 12.44
N ILE A 82 1.55 -1.50 11.26
CA ILE A 82 2.84 -2.22 11.15
C ILE A 82 3.98 -1.26 11.51
N PRO A 83 4.70 -1.44 12.63
CA PRO A 83 5.64 -0.44 13.14
C PRO A 83 6.87 -0.27 12.24
N ASN A 84 7.42 -1.40 11.77
CA ASN A 84 8.65 -1.47 10.98
C ASN A 84 8.41 -2.32 9.72
N PRO A 85 7.81 -1.75 8.66
CA PRO A 85 7.65 -2.45 7.39
C PRO A 85 8.99 -2.89 6.81
N THR A 86 9.02 -4.01 6.10
CA THR A 86 10.19 -4.49 5.37
C THR A 86 10.03 -4.29 3.86
N SER A 87 11.15 -4.35 3.12
CA SER A 87 11.10 -4.37 1.66
C SER A 87 10.41 -5.63 1.14
N GLY A 88 10.57 -6.79 1.80
CA GLY A 88 9.92 -8.05 1.43
C GLY A 88 8.40 -8.01 1.53
N MET A 89 7.85 -7.33 2.55
CA MET A 89 6.41 -7.06 2.61
C MET A 89 5.95 -6.28 1.37
N THR A 90 6.63 -5.18 1.03
CA THR A 90 6.30 -4.36 -0.14
C THR A 90 6.39 -5.17 -1.44
N GLU A 91 7.46 -5.96 -1.59
CA GLU A 91 7.69 -6.81 -2.76
C GLU A 91 6.58 -7.83 -2.94
N SER A 92 6.16 -8.49 -1.86
CA SER A 92 5.11 -9.51 -1.90
C SER A 92 3.73 -8.95 -2.26
N LEU A 93 3.45 -7.70 -1.89
CA LEU A 93 2.16 -7.02 -2.09
C LEU A 93 2.06 -6.27 -3.41
N ALA A 94 3.19 -5.82 -3.99
CA ALA A 94 3.20 -5.03 -5.21
C ALA A 94 2.39 -5.65 -6.38
N PRO A 95 2.41 -6.98 -6.62
CA PRO A 95 1.59 -7.60 -7.66
C PRO A 95 0.08 -7.42 -7.47
N LEU A 96 -0.40 -7.27 -6.23
CA LEU A 96 -1.82 -7.10 -5.94
C LEU A 96 -2.39 -5.81 -6.54
N LEU A 97 -1.57 -4.76 -6.69
CA LEU A 97 -2.00 -3.50 -7.32
C LEU A 97 -2.37 -3.67 -8.81
N LYS A 98 -1.85 -4.71 -9.47
CA LYS A 98 -2.14 -5.04 -10.86
C LYS A 98 -3.33 -5.97 -11.02
N SER A 99 -3.88 -6.48 -9.92
CA SER A 99 -5.07 -7.33 -9.96
C SER A 99 -6.30 -6.54 -10.42
N LEU A 100 -7.12 -7.14 -11.29
CA LEU A 100 -8.43 -6.57 -11.66
C LEU A 100 -9.36 -6.42 -10.44
N ARG A 101 -9.11 -7.18 -9.37
CA ARG A 101 -9.87 -7.15 -8.11
C ARG A 101 -9.23 -6.23 -7.06
N ALA A 102 -8.23 -5.42 -7.42
CA ALA A 102 -7.55 -4.54 -6.48
C ALA A 102 -8.51 -3.46 -5.96
N SER A 103 -8.90 -3.60 -4.70
CA SER A 103 -9.83 -2.69 -4.01
C SER A 103 -9.18 -1.36 -3.64
N GLN A 104 -10.00 -0.41 -3.19
CA GLN A 104 -9.50 0.87 -2.69
C GLN A 104 -8.55 0.68 -1.49
N SER A 105 -8.86 -0.20 -0.54
CA SER A 105 -7.97 -0.47 0.59
C SER A 105 -6.65 -1.07 0.14
N CYS A 106 -6.62 -1.91 -0.91
CA CYS A 106 -5.37 -2.41 -1.48
C CYS A 106 -4.44 -1.27 -1.92
N PHE A 107 -4.94 -0.33 -2.73
CA PHE A 107 -4.15 0.83 -3.19
C PHE A 107 -3.67 1.68 -2.03
N LEU A 108 -4.56 2.02 -1.09
CA LEU A 108 -4.25 2.92 0.02
C LEU A 108 -3.36 2.24 1.08
N GLY A 109 -3.63 0.98 1.42
CA GLY A 109 -2.86 0.20 2.36
C GLY A 109 -1.44 -0.04 1.87
N VAL A 110 -1.26 -0.54 0.64
CA VAL A 110 0.09 -0.81 0.10
C VAL A 110 0.91 0.47 0.01
N THR A 111 0.31 1.59 -0.41
CA THR A 111 1.03 2.87 -0.46
C THR A 111 1.31 3.47 0.93
N ALA A 112 0.45 3.24 1.93
CA ALA A 112 0.73 3.61 3.32
C ALA A 112 1.93 2.82 3.87
N LEU A 113 2.00 1.52 3.56
CA LEU A 113 3.12 0.65 3.93
C LEU A 113 4.43 1.16 3.31
N VAL A 114 4.40 1.50 2.01
CA VAL A 114 5.55 2.09 1.28
C VAL A 114 5.98 3.40 1.91
N HIS A 115 5.03 4.30 2.21
CA HIS A 115 5.34 5.57 2.86
C HIS A 115 6.04 5.37 4.21
N ARG A 116 5.53 4.47 5.04
CA ARG A 116 6.13 4.16 6.34
C ARG A 116 7.52 3.53 6.19
N PHE A 117 7.70 2.61 5.25
CA PHE A 117 9.02 2.06 4.91
C PHE A 117 10.00 3.16 4.51
N CYS A 118 9.60 4.04 3.57
CA CYS A 118 10.41 5.14 3.08
C CYS A 118 10.67 6.25 4.11
N SER A 119 9.79 6.41 5.09
CA SER A 119 9.99 7.37 6.18
C SER A 119 11.08 6.91 7.15
N ALA A 120 11.33 5.60 7.23
CA ALA A 120 12.35 5.00 8.08
C ALA A 120 13.69 4.73 7.37
N HIS A 121 13.75 4.82 6.03
CA HIS A 121 14.91 4.48 5.22
C HIS A 121 15.28 5.59 4.23
N SER A 122 16.46 6.18 4.38
CA SER A 122 16.92 7.35 3.61
C SER A 122 17.13 7.12 2.11
N SER A 123 17.36 5.88 1.67
CA SER A 123 17.56 5.51 0.26
C SER A 123 16.49 4.53 -0.21
N CYS A 124 15.23 4.76 0.15
CA CYS A 124 14.14 3.87 -0.24
C CYS A 124 13.82 3.92 -1.74
N ASP A 125 14.21 4.99 -2.44
CA ASP A 125 13.97 5.24 -3.86
C ASP A 125 14.73 4.27 -4.78
N VAL A 126 15.83 3.70 -4.30
CA VAL A 126 16.60 2.67 -5.00
C VAL A 126 16.16 1.24 -4.69
N VAL A 127 15.18 1.05 -3.78
CA VAL A 127 14.69 -0.27 -3.40
C VAL A 127 13.79 -0.82 -4.53
N PRO A 128 14.11 -1.99 -5.14
CA PRO A 128 13.36 -2.51 -6.28
C PRO A 128 11.86 -2.69 -6.01
N ALA A 129 11.50 -3.11 -4.80
CA ALA A 129 10.10 -3.25 -4.38
C ALA A 129 9.33 -1.92 -4.44
N VAL A 130 9.94 -0.83 -3.95
CA VAL A 130 9.35 0.52 -3.99
C VAL A 130 9.23 1.00 -5.44
N GLN A 131 10.29 0.82 -6.23
CA GLN A 131 10.29 1.18 -7.66
C GLN A 131 9.19 0.44 -8.44
N SER A 132 8.96 -0.84 -8.13
CA SER A 132 7.89 -1.64 -8.75
C SER A 132 6.49 -1.08 -8.44
N VAL A 133 6.23 -0.68 -7.19
CA VAL A 133 4.98 -0.01 -6.80
C VAL A 133 4.84 1.32 -7.52
N MET A 134 5.87 2.18 -7.51
CA MET A 134 5.81 3.49 -8.18
C MET A 134 5.64 3.36 -9.68
N LYS A 135 6.31 2.40 -10.33
CA LYS A 135 6.11 2.08 -11.75
C LYS A 135 4.67 1.70 -12.03
N THR A 136 4.08 0.84 -11.19
CA THR A 136 2.68 0.43 -11.33
C THR A 136 1.73 1.63 -11.22
N LEU A 137 1.94 2.53 -10.25
CA LEU A 137 1.15 3.76 -10.13
C LEU A 137 1.35 4.69 -11.34
N GLY A 138 2.57 4.81 -11.85
CA GLY A 138 2.88 5.60 -13.06
C GLY A 138 2.22 5.04 -14.33
N GLU A 139 2.12 3.71 -14.46
CA GLU A 139 1.39 3.04 -15.54
C GLU A 139 -0.10 3.47 -15.54
N PHE A 140 -0.73 3.60 -14.36
CA PHE A 140 -2.11 4.08 -14.25
C PHE A 140 -2.28 5.56 -14.64
N LEU A 141 -1.26 6.41 -14.47
CA LEU A 141 -1.36 7.82 -14.86
C LEU A 141 -1.41 8.00 -16.39
N GLY A 142 -0.89 7.04 -17.16
CA GLY A 142 -0.87 7.13 -18.63
C GLY A 142 -0.12 8.36 -19.20
N GLY A 143 0.71 9.01 -18.38
CA GLY A 143 1.48 10.22 -18.73
C GLY A 143 0.73 11.54 -18.61
N ASN A 144 -0.61 11.56 -18.65
CA ASN A 144 -1.38 12.80 -18.56
C ASN A 144 -2.72 12.71 -17.81
N CYS A 145 -3.03 11.60 -17.14
CA CYS A 145 -4.29 11.42 -16.40
C CYS A 145 -5.58 11.60 -17.23
N THR A 146 -5.55 11.25 -18.52
CA THR A 146 -6.76 11.27 -19.36
C THR A 146 -7.78 10.26 -18.84
N VAL A 147 -9.05 10.70 -18.73
CA VAL A 147 -10.18 9.87 -18.29
C VAL A 147 -11.30 9.95 -19.34
N GLN A 148 -11.97 8.82 -19.60
CA GLN A 148 -13.00 8.71 -20.64
C GLN A 148 -14.42 8.64 -20.06
N ASP A 149 -14.58 8.08 -18.87
CA ASP A 149 -15.86 7.89 -18.19
C ASP A 149 -15.73 8.04 -16.66
N SER A 150 -16.85 7.85 -15.95
CA SER A 150 -16.92 7.98 -14.49
C SER A 150 -16.16 6.90 -13.73
N GLU A 151 -16.02 5.70 -14.29
CA GLU A 151 -15.26 4.60 -13.68
C GLU A 151 -13.76 4.90 -13.74
N HIS A 152 -13.26 5.31 -14.91
CA HIS A 152 -11.89 5.76 -15.10
C HIS A 152 -11.57 6.99 -14.25
N LEU A 153 -12.53 7.93 -14.11
CA LEU A 153 -12.40 9.06 -13.20
C LEU A 153 -12.18 8.61 -11.75
N SER A 154 -13.05 7.74 -11.24
CA SER A 154 -12.96 7.22 -9.87
C SER A 154 -11.66 6.46 -9.62
N LYS A 155 -11.23 5.65 -10.60
CA LYS A 155 -9.97 4.92 -10.54
C LYS A 155 -8.76 5.85 -10.56
N MET A 156 -8.75 6.86 -11.40
CA MET A 156 -7.67 7.85 -11.46
C MET A 156 -7.57 8.66 -10.16
N GLN A 157 -8.70 9.07 -9.57
CA GLN A 157 -8.72 9.72 -8.26
C GLN A 157 -8.12 8.82 -7.16
N LEU A 158 -8.46 7.53 -7.16
CA LEU A 158 -7.87 6.55 -6.24
C LEU A 158 -6.35 6.44 -6.42
N VAL A 159 -5.87 6.37 -7.66
CA VAL A 159 -4.43 6.29 -7.98
C VAL A 159 -3.71 7.55 -7.51
N LEU A 160 -4.23 8.75 -7.79
CA LEU A 160 -3.66 10.01 -7.31
C LEU A 160 -3.63 10.09 -5.78
N LYS A 161 -4.68 9.59 -5.11
CA LYS A 161 -4.71 9.47 -3.64
C LYS A 161 -3.66 8.48 -3.13
N ALA A 162 -3.45 7.36 -3.82
CA ALA A 162 -2.42 6.37 -3.47
C ALA A 162 -1.01 6.96 -3.66
N ILE A 163 -0.78 7.73 -4.72
CA ILE A 163 0.50 8.46 -4.95
C ILE A 163 0.75 9.46 -3.83
N ARG A 164 -0.25 10.27 -3.46
CA ARG A 164 -0.14 11.15 -2.28
C ARG A 164 0.27 10.37 -1.04
N ASN A 165 -0.39 9.23 -0.82
CA ASN A 165 -0.22 8.40 0.35
C ASN A 165 1.14 7.70 0.41
N ALA A 166 1.80 7.47 -0.73
CA ALA A 166 3.15 6.92 -0.82
C ALA A 166 4.25 7.91 -0.37
N GLY A 167 3.93 9.21 -0.29
CA GLY A 167 4.81 10.25 0.20
C GLY A 167 6.12 10.38 -0.58
N LEU A 168 7.25 10.41 0.12
CA LEU A 168 8.58 10.58 -0.49
C LEU A 168 8.87 9.59 -1.62
N ALA A 169 8.33 8.36 -1.55
CA ALA A 169 8.47 7.35 -2.61
C ALA A 169 7.97 7.85 -3.97
N ALA A 170 6.94 8.70 -3.98
CA ALA A 170 6.31 9.24 -5.17
C ALA A 170 7.14 10.31 -5.89
N THR A 171 8.32 10.68 -5.38
CA THR A 171 9.20 11.66 -6.02
C THR A 171 9.53 11.29 -7.48
N SER A 172 9.65 9.99 -7.77
CA SER A 172 9.86 9.48 -9.14
C SER A 172 8.72 9.78 -10.12
N LEU A 173 7.52 10.10 -9.62
CA LEU A 173 6.33 10.39 -10.41
C LEU A 173 6.04 11.89 -10.56
N ALA A 174 6.85 12.77 -9.95
CA ALA A 174 6.61 14.22 -9.94
C ALA A 174 6.40 14.81 -11.34
N LEU A 175 7.21 14.40 -12.32
CA LEU A 175 7.07 14.88 -13.70
C LEU A 175 5.78 14.41 -14.38
N ALA A 176 5.33 13.19 -14.08
CA ALA A 176 4.10 12.63 -14.64
C ALA A 176 2.83 13.29 -14.05
N LEU A 177 2.92 13.84 -12.83
CA LEU A 177 1.80 14.54 -12.17
C LEU A 177 1.55 15.95 -12.70
N ASN A 178 2.57 16.62 -13.24
CA ASN A 178 2.47 17.99 -13.76
C ASN A 178 1.32 18.18 -14.79
N PRO A 179 1.23 17.40 -15.87
CA PRO A 179 0.15 17.55 -16.84
C PRO A 179 -1.24 17.27 -16.22
N CYS A 180 -1.31 16.36 -15.24
CA CYS A 180 -2.55 16.04 -14.54
C CYS A 180 -3.10 17.24 -13.76
N ALA A 181 -2.22 18.04 -13.14
CA ALA A 181 -2.60 19.21 -12.36
C ALA A 181 -2.86 20.48 -13.22
N ALA A 182 -2.22 20.61 -14.39
CA ALA A 182 -2.18 21.86 -15.14
C ALA A 182 -3.10 21.94 -16.37
N LEU A 183 -3.52 20.80 -16.93
CA LEU A 183 -4.30 20.79 -18.17
C LEU A 183 -5.77 21.18 -17.92
N LYS A 184 -6.21 22.28 -18.55
CA LYS A 184 -7.58 22.81 -18.45
C LYS A 184 -8.68 21.87 -18.97
N SER A 185 -8.30 20.88 -19.79
CA SER A 185 -9.21 19.89 -20.35
C SER A 185 -9.61 18.79 -19.35
N HIS A 186 -8.91 18.66 -18.22
CA HIS A 186 -9.24 17.66 -17.21
C HIS A 186 -10.40 18.10 -16.32
N PRO A 187 -11.18 17.15 -15.79
CA PRO A 187 -12.12 17.41 -14.71
C PRO A 187 -11.42 18.06 -13.52
N MET A 188 -12.10 18.99 -12.84
CA MET A 188 -11.56 19.71 -11.68
C MET A 188 -11.11 18.74 -10.57
N GLU A 189 -11.81 17.63 -10.43
CA GLU A 189 -11.53 16.55 -9.49
C GLU A 189 -10.15 15.92 -9.72
N ILE A 190 -9.74 15.74 -10.98
CA ILE A 190 -8.42 15.22 -11.34
C ILE A 190 -7.35 16.26 -11.06
N CYS A 191 -7.57 17.51 -11.47
CA CYS A 191 -6.63 18.60 -11.20
C CYS A 191 -6.37 18.76 -9.70
N LEU A 192 -7.43 18.77 -8.89
CA LEU A 192 -7.34 18.87 -7.43
C LEU A 192 -6.62 17.66 -6.82
N ALA A 193 -6.98 16.43 -7.23
CA ALA A 193 -6.33 15.23 -6.72
C ALA A 193 -4.84 15.18 -7.11
N ALA A 194 -4.47 15.66 -8.30
CA ALA A 194 -3.09 15.75 -8.75
C ALA A 194 -2.29 16.79 -7.97
N VAL A 195 -2.88 17.97 -7.69
CA VAL A 195 -2.27 18.96 -6.79
C VAL A 195 -2.04 18.38 -5.41
N GLN A 196 -3.04 17.66 -4.87
CA GLN A 196 -2.90 17.00 -3.56
C GLN A 196 -1.84 15.90 -3.55
N ALA A 197 -1.57 15.24 -4.69
CA ALA A 197 -0.53 14.22 -4.78
C ALA A 197 0.89 14.77 -4.51
N PHE A 198 1.11 16.06 -4.72
CA PHE A 198 2.39 16.71 -4.43
C PHE A 198 2.64 17.00 -2.94
N CYS A 199 1.63 16.95 -2.05
CA CYS A 199 1.76 17.42 -0.67
C CYS A 199 2.89 16.77 0.15
N HIS A 200 3.32 15.56 -0.23
CA HIS A 200 4.38 14.81 0.46
C HIS A 200 5.58 14.50 -0.44
N ILE A 201 5.63 15.10 -1.64
CA ILE A 201 6.77 15.05 -2.53
C ILE A 201 7.61 16.32 -2.27
N PRO A 202 8.92 16.22 -2.02
CA PRO A 202 9.75 17.40 -1.87
C PRO A 202 9.65 18.29 -3.11
N CYS A 203 9.38 19.57 -2.92
CA CYS A 203 9.47 20.55 -4.00
C CYS A 203 10.91 20.55 -4.52
N LEU A 204 11.12 20.09 -5.76
CA LEU A 204 12.41 20.22 -6.44
C LEU A 204 12.59 21.68 -6.85
N VAL A 205 12.89 22.54 -5.88
CA VAL A 205 13.50 23.83 -6.17
C VAL A 205 14.96 23.55 -6.41
N ARG A 206 15.41 23.59 -7.67
CA ARG A 206 16.86 23.66 -7.92
C ARG A 206 17.34 24.95 -7.29
N VAL A 207 18.18 24.86 -6.26
CA VAL A 207 18.83 26.03 -5.64
C VAL A 207 19.61 26.85 -6.70
N SER A 208 20.05 26.20 -7.78
CA SER A 208 20.64 26.83 -8.96
C SER A 208 19.72 27.83 -9.68
N ASP A 209 18.39 27.66 -9.57
CA ASP A 209 17.40 28.55 -10.18
C ASP A 209 17.04 29.73 -9.26
N LEU A 210 17.56 29.75 -8.02
CA LEU A 210 17.38 30.81 -7.02
C LEU A 210 18.62 31.68 -6.79
N LEU A 211 19.79 31.30 -7.32
CA LEU A 211 21.00 32.11 -7.25
C LEU A 211 21.10 32.95 -8.54
N PRO A 212 20.83 34.27 -8.51
CA PRO A 212 21.32 35.13 -9.57
C PRO A 212 22.84 34.95 -9.63
N GLN A 213 23.35 34.64 -10.83
CA GLN A 213 24.76 34.69 -11.15
C GLN A 213 25.24 36.13 -10.85
N VAL A 214 25.79 36.33 -9.66
CA VAL A 214 26.58 37.52 -9.37
C VAL A 214 27.86 37.34 -10.17
N THR A 215 27.90 38.00 -11.31
CA THR A 215 29.10 38.13 -12.13
C THR A 215 29.87 39.32 -11.58
N ASP A 216 31.09 39.05 -11.11
CA ASP A 216 32.14 40.07 -10.96
C ASP A 216 32.83 40.31 -12.31
#